data_AF-A0A0F9B4Q7-F1
#
_entry.id   AF-A0A0F9B4Q7-F1
#
_cell.length_a   1.000
_cell.length_b   1.000
_cell.length_c   1.000
_cell.angle_alpha   90.00
_cell.angle_beta   90.00
_cell.angle_gamma   90.00
#
_symmetry.space_group_name_H-M   'P 1'
#
loop_
_entity.id
_entity.type
_entity.pdbx_description
1 polymer ?
#
loop_
_entity_poly.entity_id
_entity_poly.type
_entity_poly.pdbx_seq_one_letter_code
_entity_poly.pdbx_strand_id
1 'polypeptide(L)'
;MPDLWMDVDAAIGEAPINIMPLIDDTDFKTREESVVFNQSGLDLVWNFVTTAGAMTQTAVTPTDTAGDYDWVNQGNGMYSIEIPATGGASINNDTEGFGWFTGFATGILPWRGPVIGFRAAGLNNVLIDDAHSVTRGLAGTALPAAAADAIGGLPISDAGGLDLDAKLAATNEVTAARMAALTDWINGNRLDLLLDAIPTTAMRGTDSAATAADLLDKLGAVNEAAAAGDPSATESDMQYVKQIVNILV
;
A
#
# COMPACT_ATOMS: atom_id res chain seq x y z
N MET A 1 24.23 6.49 -26.18
CA MET A 1 22.96 5.92 -25.69
C MET A 1 22.46 4.95 -26.74
N PRO A 2 21.79 3.85 -26.36
CA PRO A 2 21.10 2.99 -27.31
C PRO A 2 20.06 3.80 -28.07
N ASP A 3 19.91 3.49 -29.35
CA ASP A 3 18.85 4.05 -30.18
C ASP A 3 17.52 3.31 -29.90
N LEU A 4 17.61 2.02 -29.57
CA LEU A 4 16.49 1.11 -29.38
C LEU A 4 16.70 0.26 -28.11
N TRP A 5 15.61 -0.11 -27.43
CA TRP A 5 15.64 -1.08 -26.34
C TRP A 5 14.83 -2.32 -26.73
N MET A 6 15.41 -3.50 -26.53
CA MET A 6 14.80 -4.78 -26.80
C MET A 6 14.97 -5.72 -25.60
N ASP A 7 14.09 -6.72 -25.52
CA ASP A 7 14.14 -7.73 -24.48
C ASP A 7 15.32 -8.68 -24.70
N VAL A 8 15.94 -9.11 -23.60
CA VAL A 8 16.83 -10.28 -23.57
C VAL A 8 15.97 -11.56 -23.59
N ASP A 9 16.51 -12.67 -24.11
CA ASP A 9 15.87 -13.99 -24.17
C ASP A 9 14.54 -14.06 -24.95
N ALA A 10 14.28 -13.09 -25.82
CA ALA A 10 13.06 -13.02 -26.63
C ALA A 10 13.40 -13.03 -28.13
N ALA A 11 12.70 -13.82 -28.94
CA ALA A 11 12.92 -13.79 -30.38
C ALA A 11 12.48 -12.42 -30.94
N ILE A 12 13.34 -11.80 -31.73
CA ILE A 12 13.10 -10.51 -32.38
C ILE A 12 12.94 -10.76 -33.87
N GLY A 13 11.72 -10.62 -34.38
CA GLY A 13 11.43 -10.87 -35.79
C GLY A 13 12.04 -9.84 -36.74
N GLU A 14 12.22 -8.59 -36.30
CA GLU A 14 12.62 -7.48 -37.19
C GLU A 14 13.64 -6.55 -36.51
N ALA A 15 14.88 -7.03 -36.31
CA ALA A 15 15.96 -6.17 -35.84
C ALA A 15 16.53 -5.34 -37.00
N PRO A 16 16.55 -3.99 -36.93
CA PRO A 16 17.03 -3.17 -38.02
C PRO A 16 18.55 -3.30 -38.23
N ILE A 17 18.96 -3.51 -39.48
CA ILE A 17 20.37 -3.70 -39.86
C ILE A 17 21.06 -2.37 -40.17
N ASN A 18 20.30 -1.38 -40.65
CA ASN A 18 20.79 -0.07 -41.05
C ASN A 18 19.95 1.05 -40.45
N ILE A 19 20.60 2.13 -40.01
CA ILE A 19 19.93 3.33 -39.46
C ILE A 19 19.46 4.31 -40.54
N MET A 20 20.06 4.23 -41.72
CA MET A 20 19.73 5.02 -42.90
C MET A 20 19.67 4.09 -44.12
N PRO A 21 18.92 4.44 -45.18
CA PRO A 21 18.87 3.65 -46.41
C PRO A 21 20.27 3.30 -46.90
N LEU A 22 20.44 2.07 -47.39
CA LEU A 22 21.67 1.69 -48.09
C LEU A 22 21.80 2.54 -49.36
N ILE A 23 23.01 3.03 -49.62
CA ILE A 23 23.29 3.97 -50.71
C ILE A 23 24.24 3.31 -51.70
N ASP A 24 23.90 3.43 -52.98
CA ASP A 24 24.70 3.00 -54.11
C ASP A 24 26.06 3.73 -54.12
N ASP A 25 27.14 2.97 -54.29
CA ASP A 25 28.51 3.49 -54.26
C ASP A 25 28.97 4.16 -55.56
N THR A 26 28.20 4.01 -56.64
CA THR A 26 28.50 4.60 -57.95
C THR A 26 28.09 6.06 -57.98
N ASP A 27 26.95 6.41 -57.38
CA ASP A 27 26.44 7.79 -57.41
C ASP A 27 26.30 8.49 -56.05
N PHE A 28 26.48 7.75 -54.95
CA PHE A 28 26.44 8.25 -53.57
C PHE A 28 25.10 8.91 -53.18
N LYS A 29 24.01 8.60 -53.88
CA LYS A 29 22.70 9.25 -53.71
C LYS A 29 21.52 8.32 -53.88
N THR A 30 21.59 7.40 -54.82
CA THR A 30 20.53 6.45 -55.11
C THR A 30 20.45 5.44 -53.99
N ARG A 31 19.23 5.12 -53.57
CA ARG A 31 18.98 4.09 -52.57
C ARG A 31 19.12 2.73 -53.23
N GLU A 32 19.85 1.85 -52.57
CA GLU A 32 19.97 0.46 -52.99
C GLU A 32 18.81 -0.36 -52.39
N GLU A 33 17.75 -0.55 -53.19
CA GLU A 33 16.48 -1.11 -52.73
C GLU A 33 16.32 -2.62 -53.02
N SER A 34 17.31 -3.26 -53.66
CA SER A 34 17.23 -4.67 -54.07
C SER A 34 18.35 -5.54 -53.50
N VAL A 35 18.85 -5.20 -52.30
CA VAL A 35 19.86 -6.01 -51.61
C VAL A 35 19.24 -7.30 -51.11
N VAL A 36 19.79 -8.42 -51.57
CA VAL A 36 19.38 -9.76 -51.15
C VAL A 36 20.32 -10.32 -50.09
N PHE A 37 19.85 -11.32 -49.34
CA PHE A 37 20.57 -11.98 -48.24
C PHE A 37 21.97 -12.52 -48.62
N ASN A 38 22.20 -12.82 -49.91
CA ASN A 38 23.45 -13.34 -50.46
C ASN A 38 24.09 -12.39 -51.49
N GLN A 39 23.88 -11.08 -51.34
CA GLN A 39 24.47 -10.05 -52.20
C GLN A 39 25.99 -10.27 -52.33
N SER A 40 26.53 -10.04 -53.54
CA SER A 40 27.96 -10.21 -53.81
C SER A 40 28.81 -9.36 -52.86
N GLY A 41 29.75 -10.01 -52.17
CA GLY A 41 30.65 -9.35 -51.22
C GLY A 41 29.97 -8.84 -49.96
N LEU A 42 28.76 -9.31 -49.63
CA LEU A 42 28.11 -9.01 -48.36
C LEU A 42 28.95 -9.55 -47.21
N ASP A 43 29.45 -8.63 -46.40
CA ASP A 43 30.09 -8.88 -45.11
C ASP A 43 29.25 -8.17 -44.06
N LEU A 44 28.55 -8.95 -43.24
CA LEU A 44 27.73 -8.44 -42.15
C LEU A 44 28.35 -8.91 -40.82
N VAL A 45 28.65 -7.95 -39.96
CA VAL A 45 29.24 -8.22 -38.65
C VAL A 45 28.31 -7.70 -37.56
N TRP A 46 28.04 -8.56 -36.60
CA TRP A 46 27.43 -8.19 -35.34
C TRP A 46 28.51 -7.83 -34.33
N ASN A 47 28.38 -6.64 -33.79
CA ASN A 47 29.25 -6.14 -32.74
C ASN A 47 28.44 -6.12 -31.45
N PHE A 48 28.98 -6.69 -30.39
CA PHE A 48 28.31 -6.70 -29.09
C PHE A 48 29.27 -6.27 -27.99
N VAL A 49 28.76 -5.48 -27.04
CA VAL A 49 29.48 -5.10 -25.83
C VAL A 49 28.61 -5.42 -24.62
N THR A 50 29.09 -6.28 -23.74
CA THR A 50 28.39 -6.57 -22.48
C THR A 50 28.42 -5.35 -21.55
N THR A 51 27.52 -5.32 -20.57
CA THR A 51 27.53 -4.28 -19.52
C THR A 51 28.83 -4.26 -18.70
N ALA A 52 29.60 -5.34 -18.70
CA ALA A 52 30.93 -5.43 -18.12
C ALA A 52 32.05 -4.90 -19.02
N GLY A 53 31.73 -4.46 -20.25
CA GLY A 53 32.69 -3.90 -21.21
C GLY A 53 33.41 -4.92 -22.08
N ALA A 54 32.98 -6.18 -22.12
CA ALA A 54 33.58 -7.19 -22.99
C ALA A 54 33.00 -7.06 -24.41
N MET A 55 33.88 -6.88 -25.40
CA MET A 55 33.49 -6.71 -26.81
C MET A 55 33.66 -8.02 -27.60
N THR A 56 32.67 -8.35 -28.42
CA THR A 56 32.72 -9.43 -29.39
C THR A 56 32.33 -8.93 -30.77
N GLN A 57 32.86 -9.60 -31.80
CA GLN A 57 32.49 -9.39 -33.19
C GLN A 57 32.28 -10.76 -33.84
N THR A 58 31.10 -10.97 -34.40
CA THR A 58 30.73 -12.22 -35.06
C THR A 58 30.25 -11.95 -36.48
N ALA A 59 30.75 -12.72 -37.44
CA ALA A 59 30.24 -12.69 -38.80
C ALA A 59 28.83 -13.29 -38.81
N VAL A 60 27.91 -12.62 -39.50
CA VAL A 60 26.52 -13.02 -39.65
C VAL A 60 26.31 -13.44 -41.08
N THR A 61 25.75 -14.65 -41.26
CA THR A 61 25.33 -15.14 -42.56
C THR A 61 23.80 -15.04 -42.62
N PRO A 62 23.24 -14.04 -43.30
CA PRO A 62 21.79 -13.90 -43.39
C PRO A 62 21.17 -15.04 -44.20
N THR A 63 19.89 -15.29 -43.97
CA THR A 63 19.10 -16.32 -44.64
C THR A 63 17.86 -15.69 -45.30
N ASP A 64 17.12 -16.49 -46.07
CA ASP A 64 15.82 -16.13 -46.69
C ASP A 64 14.88 -17.34 -46.55
N THR A 65 14.87 -17.94 -45.37
CA THR A 65 14.13 -19.17 -45.11
C THR A 65 13.68 -19.15 -43.67
N ALA A 66 12.57 -18.45 -43.40
CA ALA A 66 11.79 -18.45 -42.16
C ALA A 66 12.47 -19.20 -41.00
N GLY A 67 13.30 -18.48 -40.24
CA GLY A 67 14.18 -19.01 -39.21
C GLY A 67 15.31 -18.03 -38.89
N ASP A 68 16.34 -18.50 -38.18
CA ASP A 68 17.44 -17.64 -37.73
C ASP A 68 18.05 -16.81 -38.86
N TYR A 69 18.14 -15.50 -38.62
CA TYR A 69 18.80 -14.51 -39.48
C TYR A 69 18.12 -14.21 -40.80
N ASP A 70 16.79 -14.32 -40.83
CA ASP A 70 15.99 -14.01 -42.02
C ASP A 70 16.15 -12.53 -42.43
N TRP A 71 16.70 -12.30 -43.62
CA TRP A 71 16.96 -10.97 -44.17
C TRP A 71 15.72 -10.45 -44.89
N VAL A 72 15.12 -9.40 -44.36
CA VAL A 72 13.88 -8.85 -44.89
C VAL A 72 14.09 -7.43 -45.39
N ASN A 73 13.64 -7.18 -46.62
CA ASN A 73 13.56 -5.84 -47.18
C ASN A 73 12.31 -5.14 -46.65
N GLN A 74 12.52 -4.07 -45.87
CA GLN A 74 11.47 -3.23 -45.29
C GLN A 74 11.05 -2.09 -46.23
N GLY A 75 11.59 -2.06 -47.45
CA GLY A 75 11.40 -1.04 -48.47
C GLY A 75 12.34 0.15 -48.31
N ASN A 76 12.49 0.94 -49.38
CA ASN A 76 13.28 2.18 -49.39
C ASN A 76 14.76 2.01 -48.96
N GLY A 77 15.37 0.85 -49.24
CA GLY A 77 16.75 0.54 -48.85
C GLY A 77 16.93 0.30 -47.35
N MET A 78 15.85 0.04 -46.60
CA MET A 78 15.87 -0.36 -45.20
C MET A 78 15.71 -1.87 -45.09
N TYR A 79 16.49 -2.49 -44.20
CA TYR A 79 16.50 -3.94 -44.03
C TYR A 79 16.45 -4.31 -42.54
N SER A 80 15.80 -5.43 -42.25
CA SER A 80 15.76 -6.03 -40.94
C SER A 80 16.24 -7.47 -40.99
N ILE A 81 16.63 -7.99 -39.83
CA ILE A 81 17.04 -9.37 -39.66
C ILE A 81 16.38 -9.98 -38.42
N GLU A 82 16.00 -11.25 -38.50
CA GLU A 82 15.54 -11.98 -37.31
C GLU A 82 16.72 -12.27 -36.35
N ILE A 83 16.53 -12.01 -35.05
CA ILE A 83 17.47 -12.40 -33.99
C ILE A 83 16.77 -13.42 -33.08
N PRO A 84 17.28 -14.65 -32.96
CA PRO A 84 16.68 -15.67 -32.10
C PRO A 84 16.95 -15.38 -30.62
N ALA A 85 15.99 -15.77 -29.76
CA ALA A 85 16.13 -15.76 -28.30
C ALA A 85 17.38 -16.52 -27.85
N THR A 86 17.56 -17.72 -28.40
CA THR A 86 18.68 -18.62 -28.15
C THR A 86 18.84 -19.57 -29.35
N GLY A 87 19.97 -20.27 -29.43
CA GLY A 87 20.22 -21.26 -30.49
C GLY A 87 20.82 -20.72 -31.78
N GLY A 88 20.95 -19.40 -31.91
CA GLY A 88 21.59 -18.76 -33.05
C GLY A 88 23.09 -19.07 -33.15
N ALA A 89 23.57 -19.40 -34.36
CA ALA A 89 24.99 -19.67 -34.63
C ALA A 89 25.96 -18.46 -34.49
N SER A 90 25.50 -17.23 -34.76
CA SER A 90 26.30 -16.01 -34.80
C SER A 90 25.79 -14.89 -33.91
N ILE A 91 24.47 -14.70 -33.84
CA ILE A 91 23.82 -13.66 -33.03
C ILE A 91 22.63 -14.27 -32.29
N ASN A 92 22.55 -13.97 -31.01
CA ASN A 92 21.39 -14.23 -30.16
C ASN A 92 21.32 -13.11 -29.13
N ASN A 93 20.20 -12.97 -28.46
CA ASN A 93 20.00 -11.96 -27.41
C ASN A 93 19.84 -12.62 -26.04
N ASP A 94 20.65 -13.64 -25.73
CA ASP A 94 20.64 -14.34 -24.44
C ASP A 94 21.42 -13.61 -23.33
N THR A 95 22.00 -12.45 -23.67
CA THR A 95 22.90 -11.69 -22.80
C THR A 95 22.54 -10.20 -22.83
N GLU A 96 22.55 -9.56 -21.66
CA GLU A 96 22.36 -8.11 -21.56
C GLU A 96 23.58 -7.34 -22.08
N GLY A 97 23.34 -6.24 -22.80
CA GLY A 97 24.41 -5.45 -23.40
C GLY A 97 23.96 -4.57 -24.55
N PHE A 98 24.90 -4.21 -25.42
CA PHE A 98 24.67 -3.31 -26.54
C PHE A 98 25.19 -3.94 -27.83
N GLY A 99 24.28 -4.17 -28.77
CA GLY A 99 24.56 -4.75 -30.07
C GLY A 99 24.38 -3.75 -31.22
N TRP A 100 25.15 -3.90 -32.29
CA TRP A 100 24.90 -3.19 -33.55
C TRP A 100 25.51 -3.93 -34.74
N PHE A 101 24.90 -3.75 -35.91
CA PHE A 101 25.44 -4.24 -37.17
C PHE A 101 26.43 -3.25 -37.77
N THR A 102 27.46 -3.79 -38.42
CA THR A 102 28.28 -3.09 -39.40
C THR A 102 28.30 -3.94 -40.65
N GLY A 103 28.17 -3.32 -41.82
CA GLY A 103 28.16 -4.10 -43.05
C GLY A 103 28.81 -3.41 -44.23
N PHE A 104 29.19 -4.24 -45.18
CA PHE A 104 29.74 -3.88 -46.48
C PHE A 104 29.17 -4.84 -47.54
N ALA A 105 28.97 -4.37 -48.76
CA ALA A 105 28.62 -5.19 -49.91
C ALA A 105 29.15 -4.54 -51.19
N THR A 106 29.34 -5.34 -52.24
CA THR A 106 29.76 -4.80 -53.54
C THR A 106 28.67 -3.89 -54.10
N GLY A 107 29.04 -2.67 -54.52
CA GLY A 107 28.10 -1.68 -55.07
C GLY A 107 27.42 -0.80 -54.02
N ILE A 108 27.74 -0.99 -52.73
CA ILE A 108 27.04 -0.33 -51.63
C ILE A 108 28.04 0.32 -50.69
N LEU A 109 27.78 1.56 -50.30
CA LEU A 109 28.59 2.23 -49.29
C LEU A 109 28.52 1.48 -47.94
N PRO A 110 29.63 1.43 -47.17
CA PRO A 110 29.60 0.83 -45.84
C PRO A 110 28.52 1.44 -44.96
N TRP A 111 27.83 0.60 -44.18
CA TRP A 111 26.75 1.03 -43.32
C TRP A 111 26.91 0.54 -41.89
N ARG A 112 26.07 1.09 -41.03
CA ARG A 112 25.95 0.73 -39.63
C ARG A 112 24.47 0.69 -39.24
N GLY A 113 24.12 -0.26 -38.39
CA GLY A 113 22.83 -0.32 -37.73
C GLY A 113 22.72 0.62 -36.52
N PRO A 114 21.49 0.79 -36.00
CA PRO A 114 21.29 1.41 -34.69
C PRO A 114 21.96 0.59 -33.59
N VAL A 115 22.30 1.25 -32.48
CA VAL A 115 22.68 0.58 -31.24
C VAL A 115 21.44 0.05 -30.56
N ILE A 116 21.36 -1.26 -30.44
CA ILE A 116 20.29 -1.99 -29.78
C ILE A 116 20.76 -2.32 -28.36
N GLY A 117 20.04 -1.82 -27.36
CA GLY A 117 20.25 -2.19 -25.96
C GLY A 117 19.38 -3.38 -25.58
N PHE A 118 20.00 -4.45 -25.08
CA PHE A 118 19.32 -5.63 -24.56
C PHE A 118 19.31 -5.59 -23.03
N ARG A 119 18.12 -5.76 -22.45
CA ARG A 119 17.91 -5.80 -21.00
C ARG A 119 16.75 -6.73 -20.64
N ALA A 120 16.66 -7.10 -19.38
CA ALA A 120 15.52 -7.88 -18.87
C ALA A 120 14.16 -7.27 -19.27
N ALA A 121 13.26 -8.12 -19.79
CA ALA A 121 11.92 -7.71 -20.24
C ALA A 121 11.10 -7.00 -19.15
N GLY A 122 11.28 -7.42 -17.89
CA GLY A 122 10.66 -6.77 -16.74
C GLY A 122 11.03 -5.28 -16.61
N LEU A 123 12.22 -4.86 -17.07
CA LEU A 123 12.64 -3.47 -17.09
C LEU A 123 12.03 -2.68 -18.26
N ASN A 124 11.92 -3.29 -19.45
CA ASN A 124 11.19 -2.67 -20.57
C ASN A 124 9.74 -2.40 -20.18
N ASN A 125 9.09 -3.39 -19.57
CA ASN A 125 7.71 -3.24 -19.11
C ASN A 125 7.56 -2.13 -18.06
N VAL A 126 8.51 -1.99 -17.12
CA VAL A 126 8.43 -0.95 -16.08
C VAL A 126 8.76 0.45 -16.60
N LEU A 127 9.59 0.57 -17.62
CA LEU A 127 10.07 1.86 -18.13
C LEU A 127 9.27 2.39 -19.33
N ILE A 128 8.60 1.51 -20.08
CA ILE A 128 7.96 1.84 -21.35
C ILE A 128 6.52 1.30 -21.40
N ASP A 129 6.32 -0.03 -21.36
CA ASP A 129 5.05 -0.63 -21.81
C ASP A 129 3.91 -0.60 -20.76
N ASP A 130 4.22 -0.81 -19.47
CA ASP A 130 3.27 -0.82 -18.35
C ASP A 130 3.87 -0.12 -17.12
N ALA A 131 4.35 1.12 -17.34
CA ALA A 131 4.99 1.92 -16.30
C ALA A 131 4.07 2.23 -15.09
N HIS A 132 2.76 2.04 -15.25
CA HIS A 132 1.73 2.38 -14.26
C HIS A 132 0.88 1.17 -13.83
N SER A 133 1.46 -0.02 -13.84
CA SER A 133 0.79 -1.25 -13.42
C SER A 133 0.28 -1.16 -11.96
N VAL A 134 -1.04 -1.24 -11.77
CA VAL A 134 -1.67 -1.23 -10.43
C VAL A 134 -1.29 -2.45 -9.58
N THR A 135 -0.84 -3.54 -10.22
CA THR A 135 -0.43 -4.78 -9.55
C THR A 135 1.07 -4.79 -9.22
N ARG A 136 1.88 -4.02 -9.93
CA ARG A 136 3.35 -4.03 -9.83
C ARG A 136 3.95 -2.73 -9.29
N GLY A 137 3.11 -1.73 -9.01
CA GLY A 137 3.48 -0.39 -8.55
C GLY A 137 4.16 0.44 -9.64
N LEU A 138 4.21 1.76 -9.44
CA LEU A 138 5.17 2.61 -10.16
C LEU A 138 6.57 2.09 -9.86
N ALA A 139 7.53 2.21 -10.78
CA ALA A 139 8.92 1.82 -10.54
C ALA A 139 9.40 2.28 -9.14
N GLY A 140 9.54 1.36 -8.17
CA GLY A 140 9.93 1.65 -6.80
C GLY A 140 8.83 2.06 -5.81
N THR A 141 7.53 1.96 -6.14
CA THR A 141 6.42 2.26 -5.21
C THR A 141 5.55 1.07 -4.84
N ALA A 142 5.73 -0.10 -5.46
CA ALA A 142 5.17 -1.32 -4.89
C ALA A 142 5.90 -1.60 -3.58
N LEU A 143 5.28 -1.22 -2.47
CA LEU A 143 5.64 -1.78 -1.17
C LEU A 143 5.48 -3.30 -1.32
N PRO A 144 6.54 -4.10 -1.12
CA PRO A 144 6.38 -5.55 -1.09
C PRO A 144 5.27 -5.88 -0.11
N ALA A 145 4.29 -6.71 -0.49
CA ALA A 145 3.19 -7.08 0.40
C ALA A 145 3.70 -7.52 1.79
N ALA A 146 4.86 -8.19 1.82
CA ALA A 146 5.54 -8.60 3.05
C ALA A 146 6.04 -7.45 3.96
N ALA A 147 6.35 -6.26 3.42
CA ALA A 147 6.74 -5.09 4.23
C ALA A 147 5.52 -4.36 4.82
N ALA A 148 4.36 -4.51 4.19
CA ALA A 148 3.12 -3.94 4.67
C ALA A 148 2.38 -4.84 5.69
N ASP A 149 2.54 -6.17 5.58
CA ASP A 149 2.03 -7.17 6.55
C ASP A 149 2.98 -7.41 7.76
N ALA A 150 4.16 -6.80 7.77
CA ALA A 150 5.05 -6.85 8.92
C ALA A 150 4.51 -6.03 10.11
N ILE A 151 4.87 -6.42 11.33
CA ILE A 151 4.59 -5.63 12.55
C ILE A 151 5.17 -4.21 12.37
N GLY A 152 4.29 -3.20 12.38
CA GLY A 152 4.67 -1.80 12.14
C GLY A 152 4.54 -1.33 10.68
N GLY A 153 4.06 -2.19 9.78
CA GLY A 153 3.69 -1.83 8.41
C GLY A 153 2.51 -0.87 8.34
N LEU A 154 2.37 -0.19 7.20
CA LEU A 154 1.18 0.64 6.93
C LEU A 154 -0.06 -0.26 6.89
N PRO A 155 -1.17 0.11 7.54
CA PRO A 155 -2.43 -0.61 7.38
C PRO A 155 -2.83 -0.65 5.90
N ILE A 156 -2.80 -1.83 5.28
CA ILE A 156 -3.25 -2.03 3.90
C ILE A 156 -4.35 -3.10 3.83
N SER A 157 -5.25 -2.96 2.87
CA SER A 157 -6.27 -3.96 2.54
C SER A 157 -5.72 -4.93 1.49
N ASP A 158 -4.89 -5.90 1.90
CA ASP A 158 -4.23 -6.79 0.93
C ASP A 158 -5.10 -7.96 0.43
N ALA A 159 -6.23 -8.25 1.09
CA ALA A 159 -7.07 -9.38 0.68
C ALA A 159 -8.56 -9.26 1.03
N GLY A 160 -9.21 -8.13 0.77
CA GLY A 160 -10.69 -8.05 0.84
C GLY A 160 -11.31 -8.28 2.22
N GLY A 161 -10.57 -8.01 3.29
CA GLY A 161 -11.07 -7.99 4.66
C GLY A 161 -10.03 -7.35 5.59
N LEU A 162 -10.17 -6.06 5.84
CA LEU A 162 -9.22 -5.24 6.59
C LEU A 162 -9.25 -5.51 8.11
N ASP A 163 -8.06 -5.58 8.73
CA ASP A 163 -7.84 -5.37 10.17
C ASP A 163 -8.42 -4.00 10.65
N LEU A 164 -8.47 -3.00 9.77
CA LEU A 164 -9.15 -1.72 10.03
C LEU A 164 -10.68 -1.86 10.12
N ASP A 165 -11.30 -2.66 9.24
CA ASP A 165 -12.75 -2.88 9.27
C ASP A 165 -13.13 -3.68 10.52
N ALA A 166 -12.30 -4.64 10.92
CA ALA A 166 -12.48 -5.39 12.17
C ALA A 166 -12.34 -4.49 13.42
N LYS A 167 -11.33 -3.61 13.46
CA LYS A 167 -11.15 -2.62 14.53
C LYS A 167 -12.29 -1.60 14.58
N LEU A 168 -12.78 -1.15 13.42
CA LEU A 168 -13.92 -0.24 13.31
C LEU A 168 -15.21 -0.94 13.76
N ALA A 169 -15.43 -2.19 13.37
CA ALA A 169 -16.56 -3.00 13.81
C ALA A 169 -16.56 -3.20 15.33
N ALA A 170 -15.42 -3.59 15.92
CA ALA A 170 -15.29 -3.74 17.37
C ALA A 170 -15.54 -2.42 18.12
N THR A 171 -15.06 -1.29 17.58
CA THR A 171 -15.31 0.04 18.17
C THR A 171 -16.79 0.41 18.10
N ASN A 172 -17.46 0.10 16.99
CA ASN A 172 -18.89 0.35 16.82
C ASN A 172 -19.75 -0.53 17.73
N GLU A 173 -19.39 -1.80 17.92
CA GLU A 173 -20.09 -2.71 18.85
C GLU A 173 -19.99 -2.23 20.30
N VAL A 174 -18.80 -1.83 20.75
CA VAL A 174 -18.62 -1.29 22.10
C VAL A 174 -19.40 0.02 22.28
N THR A 175 -19.42 0.87 21.27
CA THR A 175 -20.19 2.12 21.29
C THR A 175 -21.69 1.83 21.35
N ALA A 176 -22.20 0.88 20.57
CA ALA A 176 -23.60 0.48 20.57
C ALA A 176 -24.01 -0.14 21.92
N ALA A 177 -23.21 -1.04 22.49
CA ALA A 177 -23.47 -1.66 23.78
C ALA A 177 -23.52 -0.63 24.92
N ARG A 178 -22.57 0.32 24.93
CA ARG A 178 -22.55 1.41 25.93
C ARG A 178 -23.77 2.32 25.80
N MET A 179 -24.15 2.68 24.58
CA MET A 179 -25.34 3.49 24.33
C MET A 179 -26.64 2.78 24.75
N ALA A 180 -26.74 1.46 24.51
CA ALA A 180 -27.88 0.66 24.94
C ALA A 180 -28.00 0.60 26.48
N ALA A 181 -26.88 0.40 27.19
CA ALA A 181 -26.87 0.40 28.66
C ALA A 181 -27.27 1.75 29.25
N LEU A 182 -26.78 2.86 28.69
CA LEU A 182 -27.20 4.21 29.10
C LEU A 182 -28.69 4.44 28.84
N THR A 183 -29.18 3.97 27.69
CA THR A 183 -30.61 4.03 27.34
C THR A 183 -31.46 3.22 28.32
N ASP A 184 -31.01 2.03 28.74
CA ASP A 184 -31.69 1.22 29.77
C ASP A 184 -31.74 1.94 31.12
N TRP A 185 -30.64 2.56 31.53
CA TRP A 185 -30.60 3.31 32.79
C TRP A 185 -31.56 4.49 32.81
N ILE A 186 -31.64 5.21 31.70
CA ILE A 186 -32.48 6.41 31.55
C ILE A 186 -33.94 6.04 31.32
N ASN A 187 -34.24 5.22 30.30
CA ASN A 187 -35.61 4.93 29.88
C ASN A 187 -36.26 3.76 30.63
N GLY A 188 -35.45 2.88 31.24
CA GLY A 188 -35.94 1.78 32.07
C GLY A 188 -36.32 2.23 33.48
N ASN A 189 -36.28 3.53 33.78
CA ASN A 189 -36.54 4.13 35.10
C ASN A 189 -35.68 3.52 36.24
N ARG A 190 -34.56 2.85 35.90
CA ARG A 190 -33.66 2.27 36.91
C ARG A 190 -32.94 3.35 37.70
N LEU A 191 -32.60 4.45 37.03
CA LEU A 191 -32.07 5.63 37.68
C LEU A 191 -33.10 6.24 38.64
N ASP A 192 -34.36 6.36 38.21
CA ASP A 192 -35.44 6.86 39.06
C ASP A 192 -35.65 5.96 40.28
N LEU A 193 -35.66 4.64 40.11
CA LEU A 193 -35.77 3.70 41.24
C LEU A 193 -34.62 3.83 42.24
N LEU A 194 -33.40 4.05 41.75
CA LEU A 194 -32.25 4.28 42.63
C LEU A 194 -32.36 5.62 43.34
N LEU A 195 -32.85 6.67 42.68
CA LEU A 195 -33.08 7.99 43.28
C LEU A 195 -34.23 7.96 44.30
N ASP A 196 -35.33 7.27 43.99
CA ASP A 196 -36.46 7.07 44.90
C ASP A 196 -36.09 6.21 46.11
N ALA A 197 -35.17 5.27 45.93
CA ALA A 197 -34.64 4.44 47.02
C ALA A 197 -33.68 5.21 47.94
N ILE A 198 -33.21 6.40 47.55
CA ILE A 198 -32.51 7.30 48.49
C ILE A 198 -33.56 7.77 49.50
N PRO A 199 -33.41 7.45 50.80
CA PRO A 199 -34.37 7.90 51.80
C PRO A 199 -34.48 9.42 51.75
N THR A 200 -35.68 9.92 51.43
CA THR A 200 -35.99 11.36 51.49
C THR A 200 -35.95 11.89 52.92
N THR A 201 -35.95 10.98 53.89
CA THR A 201 -35.74 11.26 55.31
C THR A 201 -34.25 11.20 55.62
N ALA A 202 -33.65 12.38 55.85
CA ALA A 202 -32.29 12.68 56.32
C ALA A 202 -31.20 11.64 55.98
N MET A 203 -30.27 12.02 55.09
CA MET A 203 -28.97 11.37 54.95
C MET A 203 -28.45 10.96 56.33
N ARG A 204 -28.16 9.66 56.51
CA ARG A 204 -27.82 8.99 57.77
C ARG A 204 -26.49 9.45 58.39
N GLY A 205 -26.48 10.71 58.79
CA GLY A 205 -25.58 11.33 59.74
C GLY A 205 -26.33 12.11 60.82
N THR A 206 -27.66 11.97 60.90
CA THR A 206 -28.54 12.65 61.87
C THR A 206 -29.41 11.67 62.67
N ASP A 207 -29.27 10.36 62.43
CA ASP A 207 -30.08 9.26 62.97
C ASP A 207 -29.88 8.98 64.48
N SER A 208 -29.49 10.00 65.26
CA SER A 208 -29.54 10.02 66.72
C SER A 208 -29.74 11.42 67.34
N ALA A 209 -29.91 12.48 66.55
CA ALA A 209 -30.26 13.79 67.11
C ALA A 209 -31.78 13.84 67.33
N ALA A 210 -32.22 13.59 68.56
CA ALA A 210 -33.59 13.96 68.95
C ALA A 210 -33.80 15.43 68.56
N THR A 211 -34.82 15.72 67.76
CA THR A 211 -35.06 17.10 67.34
C THR A 211 -35.36 17.93 68.60
N ALA A 212 -34.95 19.19 68.63
CA ALA A 212 -35.22 20.06 69.78
C ALA A 212 -36.72 20.09 70.13
N ALA A 213 -37.59 19.91 69.13
CA ALA A 213 -39.04 19.76 69.30
C ALA A 213 -39.43 18.49 70.08
N ASP A 214 -38.88 17.32 69.75
CA ASP A 214 -39.17 16.06 70.46
C ASP A 214 -38.77 16.11 71.94
N LEU A 215 -37.66 16.80 72.25
CA LEU A 215 -37.21 16.97 73.62
C LEU A 215 -38.11 17.95 74.39
N LEU A 216 -38.63 18.99 73.72
CA LEU A 216 -39.51 19.98 74.33
C LEU A 216 -40.88 19.37 74.69
N ASP A 217 -41.44 18.53 73.83
CA ASP A 217 -42.69 17.81 74.10
C ASP A 217 -42.54 16.86 75.30
N LYS A 218 -41.41 16.14 75.38
CA LYS A 218 -41.10 15.28 76.53
C LYS A 218 -40.93 16.08 77.82
N LEU A 219 -40.28 17.24 77.77
CA LEU A 219 -40.15 18.14 78.92
C LEU A 219 -41.52 18.68 79.37
N GLY A 220 -42.42 18.98 78.43
CA GLY A 220 -43.80 19.37 78.75
C GLY A 220 -44.53 18.27 79.52
N ALA A 221 -44.49 17.03 79.03
CA ALA A 221 -45.15 15.89 79.67
C ALA A 221 -44.60 15.59 81.07
N VAL A 222 -43.29 15.73 81.26
CA VAL A 222 -42.66 15.49 82.57
C VAL A 222 -42.96 16.64 83.55
N ASN A 223 -43.01 17.91 83.10
CA ASN A 223 -43.45 19.03 83.93
C ASN A 223 -44.89 18.88 84.45
N GLU A 224 -45.81 18.36 83.60
CA GLU A 224 -47.18 18.08 84.02
C GLU A 224 -47.23 16.96 85.08
N ALA A 225 -46.40 15.91 84.92
CA ALA A 225 -46.26 14.84 85.92
C ALA A 225 -45.65 15.34 87.24
N ALA A 226 -44.66 16.25 87.17
CA ALA A 226 -44.06 16.89 88.33
C ALA A 226 -45.09 17.76 89.09
N ALA A 227 -45.92 18.51 88.35
CA ALA A 227 -47.02 19.29 88.94
C ALA A 227 -48.08 18.41 89.62
N ALA A 228 -48.25 17.16 89.17
CA ALA A 228 -49.10 16.15 89.78
C ALA A 228 -48.47 15.46 91.01
N GLY A 229 -47.24 15.82 91.39
CA GLY A 229 -46.57 15.34 92.60
C GLY A 229 -45.79 14.04 92.44
N ASP A 230 -45.46 13.62 91.21
CA ASP A 230 -44.57 12.47 90.96
C ASP A 230 -43.09 12.86 91.19
N PRO A 231 -42.42 12.32 92.22
CA PRO A 231 -41.02 12.66 92.50
C PRO A 231 -40.04 12.15 91.44
N SER A 232 -40.42 11.19 90.59
CA SER A 232 -39.57 10.68 89.51
C SER A 232 -39.52 11.61 88.28
N ALA A 233 -40.46 12.54 88.18
CA ALA A 233 -40.53 13.50 87.09
C ALA A 233 -39.42 14.55 87.17
N THR A 234 -39.05 15.01 88.38
CA THR A 234 -38.04 16.07 88.55
C THR A 234 -36.64 15.67 88.07
N GLU A 235 -36.28 14.39 88.18
CA GLU A 235 -35.00 13.88 87.69
C GLU A 235 -34.98 13.75 86.16
N SER A 236 -36.13 13.37 85.57
CA SER A 236 -36.31 13.28 84.12
C SER A 236 -36.32 14.66 83.45
N ASP A 237 -36.96 15.67 84.07
CA ASP A 237 -36.96 17.06 83.58
C ASP A 237 -35.53 17.60 83.45
N MET A 238 -34.71 17.37 84.47
CA MET A 238 -33.32 17.82 84.49
C MET A 238 -32.49 17.18 83.37
N GLN A 239 -32.76 15.91 83.02
CA GLN A 239 -32.08 15.21 81.94
C GLN A 239 -32.47 15.75 80.56
N TYR A 240 -33.76 16.01 80.34
CA TYR A 240 -34.23 16.59 79.08
C TYR A 240 -33.74 18.03 78.89
N VAL A 241 -33.73 18.85 79.95
CA VAL A 241 -33.14 20.20 79.89
C VAL A 241 -31.66 20.15 79.54
N LYS A 242 -30.87 19.23 80.13
CA LYS A 242 -29.46 19.06 79.79
C LYS A 242 -29.25 18.65 78.33
N GLN A 243 -30.09 17.74 77.82
CA GLN A 243 -30.03 17.32 76.41
C GLN A 243 -30.36 18.47 75.46
N ILE A 244 -31.37 19.30 75.79
CA ILE A 244 -31.72 20.49 75.00
C ILE A 244 -30.57 21.50 75.00
N VAL A 245 -29.97 21.78 76.15
CA VAL A 245 -28.82 22.71 76.25
C VAL A 245 -27.64 22.20 75.42
N ASN A 246 -27.33 20.89 75.47
CA ASN A 246 -26.25 20.29 74.68
C ASN A 246 -26.50 20.29 73.16
N ILE A 247 -27.75 20.48 72.70
CA ILE A 247 -28.08 20.61 71.28
C ILE A 247 -28.02 22.08 70.82
N LEU A 248 -28.25 23.02 71.74
CA LEU A 248 -28.33 24.46 71.44
C LEU A 248 -27.01 25.23 71.63
N VAL A 249 -26.02 24.64 72.29
CA VAL A 249 -24.69 25.22 72.56
C VAL A 249 -23.60 24.38 71.89
#